data_AF-A0A2M9LJW5-F1
#
_entry.id   AF-A0A2M9LJW5-F1
#
_cell.length_a   1.000
_cell.length_b   1.000
_cell.length_c   1.000
_cell.angle_alpha   90.00
_cell.angle_beta   90.00
_cell.angle_gamma   90.00
#
_symmetry.space_group_name_H-M   'P 1'
#
loop_
_entity.id
_entity.type
_entity.pdbx_description
1 polymer ?
#
loop_
_entity_poly.entity_id
_entity_poly.type
_entity_poly.pdbx_seq_one_letter_code
_entity_poly.pdbx_strand_id
1 'polypeptide(L)'
;MSAQPEQAPAPPAPAAAAQLLAQLRDDRRADTWVPAFERDWATALATSRDTYSLTPLHDVVRTWQLRLAAAPAVDAYLDSGRDETDFVDLDDILGTRR
;
A
#
# COMPACT_ATOMS: atom_id res chain seq x y z
N MET A 1 10.06 -28.31 29.20
CA MET A 1 9.26 -27.61 28.17
C MET A 1 9.70 -26.16 28.16
N SER A 2 10.60 -25.78 27.25
CA SER A 2 11.01 -24.37 27.08
C SER A 2 10.17 -23.79 25.95
N ALA A 3 9.26 -22.87 26.27
CA ALA A 3 8.55 -22.10 25.29
C ALA A 3 9.53 -21.08 24.68
N GLN A 4 9.87 -21.25 23.41
CA GLN A 4 10.65 -20.26 22.68
C GLN A 4 9.72 -19.08 22.37
N PRO A 5 10.06 -17.84 22.77
CA PRO A 5 9.20 -16.71 22.49
C PRO A 5 9.07 -16.55 20.98
N GLU A 6 7.84 -16.54 20.48
CA GLU A 6 7.56 -16.14 19.10
C GLU A 6 8.24 -14.79 18.88
N GLN A 7 9.17 -14.73 17.92
CA GLN A 7 9.82 -13.49 17.54
C GLN A 7 8.74 -12.55 17.00
N ALA A 8 8.24 -11.66 17.86
CA ALA A 8 7.47 -10.52 17.42
C ALA A 8 8.31 -9.76 16.38
N PRO A 9 7.75 -9.38 15.22
CA PRO A 9 8.49 -8.64 14.22
C PRO A 9 9.08 -7.40 14.88
N ALA A 10 10.39 -7.21 14.71
CA ALA A 10 11.09 -6.09 15.31
C ALA A 10 10.37 -4.78 14.92
N PRO A 11 10.17 -3.85 15.87
CA PRO A 11 9.53 -2.59 15.56
C PRO A 11 10.32 -1.92 14.42
N PRO A 12 9.63 -1.38 13.40
CA PRO A 12 10.33 -0.74 12.30
C PRO A 12 11.20 0.39 12.87
N ALA A 13 12.52 0.29 12.65
CA ALA A 13 13.45 1.31 13.09
C ALA A 13 13.05 2.68 12.51
N PRO A 14 13.48 3.81 13.09
CA PRO A 14 13.33 5.13 12.46
C PRO A 14 13.84 5.17 11.00
N ALA A 15 14.76 4.28 10.66
CA ALA A 15 15.25 4.05 9.30
C ALA A 15 14.18 3.50 8.33
N ALA A 16 13.13 2.85 8.80
CA ALA A 16 12.11 2.23 7.95
C ALA A 16 11.35 3.24 7.10
N ALA A 17 11.01 4.42 7.65
CA ALA A 17 10.37 5.48 6.89
C ALA A 17 11.32 6.08 5.83
N ALA A 18 12.62 6.22 6.15
CA ALA A 18 13.62 6.71 5.21
C ALA A 18 13.91 5.68 4.09
N GLN A 19 13.99 4.40 4.43
CA GLN A 19 14.12 3.29 3.47
C GLN A 19 12.89 3.19 2.57
N LEU A 20 11.69 3.34 3.14
CA LEU A 20 10.44 3.39 2.40
C LEU A 20 10.43 4.56 1.41
N LEU A 21 10.83 5.76 1.85
CA LEU A 21 10.93 6.93 0.97
C LEU A 21 11.93 6.72 -0.17
N ALA A 22 13.07 6.06 0.09
CA ALA A 22 14.01 5.70 -0.96
C ALA A 22 13.38 4.75 -2.00
N GLN A 23 12.69 3.70 -1.55
CA GLN A 23 11.99 2.77 -2.44
C GLN A 23 10.88 3.47 -3.25
N LEU A 24 10.13 4.38 -2.63
CA LEU A 24 9.09 5.15 -3.34
C LEU A 24 9.66 6.06 -4.43
N ARG A 25 10.90 6.57 -4.25
CA ARG A 25 11.59 7.40 -5.26
C ARG A 25 12.09 6.58 -6.46
N ASP A 26 12.37 5.30 -6.25
CA ASP A 26 12.81 4.39 -7.31
C ASP A 26 11.63 3.77 -8.08
N ASP A 27 10.40 3.87 -7.57
CA ASP A 27 9.19 3.39 -8.25
C ASP A 27 8.77 4.32 -9.40
N ARG A 28 8.22 3.76 -10.49
CA ARG A 28 7.74 4.55 -11.64
C ARG A 28 6.63 5.55 -11.27
N ARG A 29 5.96 5.35 -10.14
CA ARG A 29 4.88 6.21 -9.62
C ARG A 29 5.39 7.27 -8.63
N ALA A 30 6.71 7.46 -8.53
CA ALA A 30 7.34 8.37 -7.58
C ALA A 30 6.68 9.76 -7.53
N ASP A 31 6.41 10.37 -8.70
CA ASP A 31 5.81 11.71 -8.80
C ASP A 31 4.45 11.84 -8.10
N THR A 32 3.72 10.73 -7.97
CA THR A 32 2.44 10.69 -7.25
C THR A 32 2.61 10.17 -5.83
N TRP A 33 3.45 9.16 -5.64
CA TRP A 33 3.55 8.41 -4.38
C TRP A 33 4.38 9.12 -3.32
N VAL A 34 5.49 9.77 -3.71
CA VAL A 34 6.33 10.54 -2.79
C VAL A 34 5.54 11.68 -2.10
N PRO A 35 4.84 12.59 -2.83
CA PRO A 35 4.09 13.66 -2.16
C PRO A 35 2.85 13.16 -1.41
N ALA A 36 2.31 11.99 -1.74
CA ALA A 36 1.25 11.37 -0.95
C ALA A 36 1.79 10.82 0.38
N PHE A 37 2.91 10.08 0.35
CA PHE A 37 3.57 9.57 1.55
C PHE A 37 3.98 10.70 2.50
N GLU A 38 4.58 11.77 1.98
CA GLU A 38 5.00 12.92 2.81
C GLU A 38 3.82 13.59 3.52
N ARG A 39 2.66 13.71 2.85
CA ARG A 39 1.43 14.24 3.46
C ARG A 39 0.89 13.33 4.57
N ASP A 40 0.83 12.02 4.31
CA ASP A 40 0.37 11.04 5.30
C ASP A 40 1.31 11.02 6.52
N TRP A 41 2.62 11.06 6.28
CA TRP A 41 3.64 11.12 7.32
C TRP A 41 3.54 12.39 8.17
N ALA A 42 3.38 13.56 7.54
CA ALA A 42 3.18 14.82 8.25
C ALA A 42 1.92 14.82 9.11
N THR A 43 0.83 14.25 8.58
CA THR A 43 -0.44 14.10 9.31
C THR A 43 -0.28 13.18 10.51
N ALA A 44 0.35 12.02 10.32
CA ALA A 44 0.62 11.07 11.40
C ALA A 44 1.54 11.65 12.48
N LEU A 45 2.53 12.48 12.11
CA LEU A 45 3.38 13.19 13.07
C LEU A 45 2.56 14.16 13.95
N ALA A 46 1.66 14.93 13.35
CA ALA A 46 0.78 15.82 14.09
C ALA A 46 -0.12 15.04 15.06
N THR A 47 -0.81 14.01 14.55
CA THR A 47 -1.67 13.15 15.39
C THR A 47 -0.89 12.46 16.50
N SER A 48 0.34 12.02 16.24
CA SER A 48 1.18 11.37 17.25
C SER A 48 1.58 12.32 18.38
N ARG A 49 1.81 13.60 18.06
CA ARG A 49 2.10 14.64 19.06
C ARG A 49 0.87 14.96 19.90
N ASP A 50 -0.31 15.01 19.29
CA ASP A 50 -1.56 15.34 19.98
C ASP A 50 -2.03 14.19 20.89
N THR A 51 -1.82 12.95 20.44
CA THR A 51 -2.25 11.73 21.15
C THR A 51 -1.17 11.12 22.02
N TYR A 52 0.07 11.65 21.98
CA TYR A 52 1.26 11.08 22.61
C TYR A 52 1.49 9.58 22.30
N SER A 53 1.15 9.17 21.07
CA SER A 53 1.25 7.78 20.62
C SER A 53 1.97 7.69 19.28
N LEU A 54 2.84 6.69 19.12
CA LEU A 54 3.53 6.42 17.83
C LEU A 54 2.72 5.51 16.90
N THR A 55 1.56 5.02 17.32
CA THR A 55 0.70 4.15 16.51
C THR A 55 0.40 4.73 15.12
N PRO A 56 0.03 6.02 14.97
CA PRO A 56 -0.25 6.58 13.64
C PRO A 56 0.94 6.50 12.69
N LEU A 57 2.18 6.69 13.18
CA LEU A 57 3.39 6.59 12.35
C LEU A 57 3.65 5.15 11.92
N HIS A 58 3.45 4.19 12.82
CA HIS A 58 3.59 2.77 12.50
C HIS A 58 2.56 2.31 11.48
N ASP A 59 1.33 2.80 11.56
CA ASP A 59 0.27 2.46 10.62
C ASP A 59 0.54 3.04 9.22
N VAL A 60 1.06 4.26 9.12
CA VAL A 60 1.51 4.83 7.83
C VAL A 60 2.61 3.97 7.22
N VAL A 61 3.66 3.64 7.97
CA VAL A 61 4.76 2.79 7.45
C VAL A 61 4.22 1.44 6.98
N ARG A 62 3.39 0.76 7.79
CA ARG A 62 2.78 -0.52 7.43
C ARG A 62 1.96 -0.42 6.14
N THR A 63 1.12 0.60 6.03
CA THR A 63 0.22 0.80 4.89
C THR A 63 1.00 1.01 3.59
N TRP A 64 2.04 1.85 3.64
CA TRP A 64 2.87 2.13 2.48
C TRP A 64 3.79 0.97 2.09
N GLN A 65 4.29 0.20 3.05
CA GLN A 65 5.00 -1.06 2.78
C GLN A 65 4.10 -2.07 2.05
N LEU A 66 2.85 -2.25 2.51
CA LEU A 66 1.88 -3.12 1.84
C LEU A 66 1.57 -2.64 0.42
N ARG A 67 1.44 -1.32 0.24
CA ARG A 67 1.19 -0.72 -1.08
C ARG A 67 2.33 -0.99 -2.07
N LEU A 68 3.57 -0.83 -1.64
CA LEU A 68 4.74 -1.17 -2.46
C LEU A 68 4.81 -2.66 -2.77
N ALA A 69 4.58 -3.52 -1.78
CA ALA A 69 4.59 -4.97 -1.97
C ALA A 69 3.52 -5.43 -2.97
N ALA A 70 2.36 -4.78 -2.99
CA ALA A 70 1.27 -5.07 -3.92
C ALA A 70 1.49 -4.48 -5.33
N ALA A 71 2.39 -3.51 -5.49
CA ALA A 71 2.55 -2.77 -6.73
C ALA A 71 2.79 -3.69 -7.96
N PRO A 72 3.72 -4.67 -7.93
CA PRO A 72 3.96 -5.54 -9.08
C PRO A 72 2.76 -6.40 -9.46
N ALA A 73 1.96 -6.83 -8.49
CA ALA A 73 0.76 -7.61 -8.74
C ALA A 73 -0.33 -6.76 -9.41
N VAL A 74 -0.48 -5.50 -8.97
CA VAL A 74 -1.36 -4.53 -9.62
C VAL A 74 -0.89 -4.23 -11.04
N ASP A 75 0.41 -4.15 -11.28
CA ASP A 75 0.96 -3.94 -12.62
C ASP A 75 0.66 -5.11 -13.55
N ALA A 76 0.96 -6.33 -13.10
CA ALA A 76 0.68 -7.53 -13.85
C ALA A 76 -0.82 -7.65 -14.16
N TYR A 77 -1.68 -7.21 -13.25
CA TYR A 77 -3.12 -7.15 -13.49
C TYR A 77 -3.48 -6.12 -14.57
N LEU A 78 -2.99 -4.88 -14.47
CA LEU A 78 -3.25 -3.83 -15.47
C LEU A 78 -2.69 -4.19 -16.85
N ASP A 79 -1.51 -4.80 -16.91
CA ASP A 79 -0.87 -5.26 -18.15
C ASP A 79 -1.56 -6.49 -18.75
N SER A 80 -2.32 -7.26 -17.95
CA SER A 80 -3.02 -8.47 -18.43
C SER A 80 -4.16 -8.19 -19.41
N GLY A 81 -4.57 -6.92 -19.56
CA GLY A 81 -5.71 -6.55 -20.40
C GLY A 81 -7.05 -7.05 -19.85
N ARG A 82 -7.10 -7.66 -18.65
CA ARG A 82 -8.34 -7.88 -17.89
C ARG A 82 -8.76 -6.58 -17.21
N ASP A 83 -8.98 -5.56 -18.03
CA ASP A 83 -9.84 -4.50 -17.59
C ASP A 83 -11.25 -5.11 -17.59
N GLU A 84 -11.83 -5.35 -16.41
CA GLU A 84 -13.22 -5.83 -16.24
C GLU A 84 -14.25 -4.82 -16.78
N THR A 85 -13.77 -3.72 -17.38
CA THR A 85 -14.54 -2.70 -18.08
C THR A 85 -14.96 -3.12 -19.50
N ASP A 86 -14.63 -4.35 -19.94
CA ASP A 86 -15.32 -4.97 -21.08
C ASP A 86 -16.77 -5.27 -20.66
N PHE A 87 -17.63 -4.26 -20.78
CA PHE A 87 -19.08 -4.40 -20.68
C PHE A 87 -19.53 -5.32 -21.82
N VAL A 88 -19.71 -6.60 -21.51
CA VAL A 88 -20.49 -7.49 -22.38
C VAL A 88 -21.95 -7.07 -22.22
N ASP A 89 -22.59 -6.70 -23.34
CA ASP A 89 -24.02 -6.43 -23.36
C ASP A 89 -24.77 -7.68 -22.89
N LEU A 90 -25.65 -7.54 -21.90
CA LEU A 90 -26.44 -8.65 -21.38
C LEU A 90 -27.34 -9.25 -22.47
N ASP A 91 -27.74 -8.45 -23.46
CA ASP A 91 -28.52 -8.92 -24.62
C ASP A 91 -27.71 -9.84 -25.56
N ASP A 92 -26.38 -9.64 -25.64
CA ASP A 92 -25.48 -10.53 -26.39
C ASP A 92 -25.32 -11.90 -25.70
N ILE A 93 -25.41 -11.93 -24.36
CA ILE A 93 -25.33 -13.17 -23.56
C ILE A 93 -26.66 -13.92 -23.58
N LEU A 94 -27.77 -13.21 -23.42
CA LEU A 94 -29.08 -13.85 -23.28
C LEU A 94 -29.64 -14.34 -24.62
N GLY A 95 -29.10 -13.86 -25.74
CA GLY A 95 -29.57 -14.14 -27.08
C GLY A 95 -30.97 -13.55 -27.28
N THR A 96 -31.22 -12.94 -28.44
CA THR A 96 -32.57 -12.47 -28.77
C THR A 96 -33.50 -13.68 -28.80
N ARG A 97 -34.27 -13.88 -27.74
CA ARG A 97 -35.22 -14.99 -27.60
C ARG A 97 -36.32 -14.76 -28.65
N ARG A 98 -36.15 -15.39 -29.81
CA ARG A 98 -37.07 -15.34 -30.95
C ARG A 98 -38.35 -16.09 -30.66
#